data_AF-A0A969B8D1-F1
#
_entry.id   AF-A0A969B8D1-F1
#
_cell.length_a   1.000
_cell.length_b   1.000
_cell.length_c   1.000
_cell.angle_alpha   90.00
_cell.angle_beta   90.00
_cell.angle_gamma   90.00
#
_symmetry.space_group_name_H-M   'P 1'
#
loop_
_entity.id
_entity.type
_entity.pdbx_description
1 polymer ?
#
loop_
_entity_poly.entity_id
_entity_poly.type
_entity_poly.pdbx_seq_one_letter_code
_entity_poly.pdbx_strand_id
1 'polypeptide(L)'
;MRALIFILLLLSGLSAAHAKDLSTRLGLGYSNQFGLDQDLPSLAVRYYPNGDYGLMAALGVDTEENNSRFGVQMKILKLIFKEDNLNFYTGAGAGLLSREENNENDSGFDLSGFVGAEFFLPGL
;
A
#
# COMPACT_ATOMS: atom_id res chain seq x y z
N MET A 1 17.91 40.99 29.14
CA MET A 1 16.77 40.40 29.87
C MET A 1 15.47 40.39 29.07
N ARG A 2 15.02 41.50 28.46
CA ARG A 2 13.76 41.54 27.69
C ARG A 2 13.68 40.56 26.50
N ALA A 3 14.77 40.38 25.76
CA ALA A 3 14.82 39.43 24.64
C ALA A 3 14.68 37.96 25.09
N LEU A 4 15.20 37.63 26.28
CA LEU A 4 15.16 36.27 26.82
C LEU A 4 13.72 35.84 27.18
N ILE A 5 12.93 36.78 27.72
CA ILE A 5 11.52 36.57 28.07
C ILE A 5 10.69 36.35 26.80
N PHE A 6 10.99 37.09 25.73
CA PHE A 6 10.31 36.96 24.44
C PHE A 6 10.55 35.60 23.79
N ILE A 7 11.78 35.09 23.87
CA ILE A 7 12.14 33.76 23.37
C ILE A 7 11.43 32.67 24.19
N LEU A 8 11.39 32.80 25.51
CA LEU A 8 10.76 31.83 26.40
C LEU A 8 9.23 31.71 26.15
N LEU A 9 8.57 32.82 25.85
CA LEU A 9 7.14 32.86 25.46
C LEU A 9 6.87 32.20 24.09
N LEU A 10 7.80 32.32 23.14
CA LEU A 10 7.70 31.64 21.84
C LEU A 10 7.85 30.12 21.96
N LEU A 11 8.65 29.63 22.91
CA LEU A 11 8.83 28.19 23.16
C LEU A 11 7.64 27.54 23.88
N SER A 12 6.85 28.29 24.65
CA SER A 12 5.67 27.75 25.34
C SER A 12 4.47 27.43 24.44
N GLY A 13 4.51 27.84 23.17
CA GLY A 13 3.47 27.55 22.17
C GLY A 13 3.71 26.28 21.35
N LEU A 14 4.78 25.52 21.62
CA LEU A 14 5.04 24.24 20.96
C LEU A 14 4.04 23.20 21.47
N SER A 15 2.88 23.11 20.79
CA SER A 15 1.90 22.06 21.03
C SER A 15 2.55 20.68 21.04
N ALA A 16 2.06 19.80 21.91
CA ALA A 16 2.46 18.41 21.96
C ALA A 16 2.27 17.77 20.57
N ALA A 17 3.37 17.36 19.95
CA ALA A 17 3.35 16.57 18.73
C ALA A 17 2.74 15.20 19.08
N HIS A 18 1.44 15.05 18.83
CA HIS A 18 0.79 13.75 18.84
C HIS A 18 1.21 13.03 17.57
N ALA A 19 2.32 12.29 17.63
CA ALA A 19 2.70 11.38 16.56
C ALA A 19 1.54 10.42 16.33
N LYS A 20 1.03 10.40 15.10
CA LYS A 20 -0.06 9.50 14.72
C LYS A 20 0.47 8.08 14.80
N ASP A 21 -0.13 7.27 15.68
CA ASP A 21 0.24 5.86 15.75
C ASP A 21 -0.27 5.17 14.48
N LEU A 22 0.68 4.77 13.64
CA LEU A 22 0.43 4.01 12.42
C LEU A 22 0.66 2.50 12.64
N SER A 23 0.89 2.05 13.87
CA SER A 23 0.91 0.63 14.20
C SER A 23 -0.51 0.06 14.16
N THR A 24 -0.67 -1.14 13.60
CA THR A 24 -1.97 -1.84 13.56
C THR A 24 -3.05 -1.12 12.75
N ARG A 25 -2.85 -0.99 11.43
CA ARG A 25 -3.83 -0.39 10.51
C ARG A 25 -4.31 -1.36 9.43
N LEU A 26 -5.59 -1.25 9.06
CA LEU A 26 -6.21 -1.94 7.94
C LEU A 26 -6.56 -0.91 6.86
N GLY A 27 -6.18 -1.18 5.63
CA GLY A 27 -6.49 -0.38 4.45
C GLY A 27 -7.22 -1.21 3.40
N LEU A 28 -8.14 -0.56 2.70
CA LEU A 28 -8.81 -1.09 1.52
C LEU A 28 -8.54 -0.14 0.37
N GLY A 29 -8.37 -0.66 -0.83
CA GLY A 29 -8.10 0.18 -1.99
C GLY A 29 -8.05 -0.61 -3.29
N TYR A 30 -7.63 0.09 -4.34
CA TYR A 30 -7.47 -0.46 -5.66
C TYR A 30 -6.00 -0.82 -5.93
N SER A 31 -5.77 -1.87 -6.73
CA SER A 31 -4.45 -2.20 -7.25
C SER A 31 -4.55 -2.74 -8.67
N ASN A 32 -3.48 -2.59 -9.44
CA ASN A 32 -3.31 -3.15 -10.79
C ASN A 32 -1.91 -3.78 -10.94
N GLN A 33 -1.30 -4.20 -9.83
CA GLN A 33 0.10 -4.64 -9.80
C GLN A 33 0.30 -6.14 -10.08
N PHE A 34 -0.52 -6.69 -10.98
CA PHE A 34 -0.32 -8.03 -11.52
C PHE A 34 0.68 -7.95 -12.67
N GLY A 35 1.61 -8.89 -12.78
CA GLY A 35 2.60 -8.96 -13.87
C GLY A 35 2.03 -9.31 -15.25
N LEU A 36 0.77 -8.97 -15.54
CA LEU A 36 0.14 -9.17 -16.84
C LEU A 36 0.47 -7.98 -17.77
N ASP A 37 0.63 -8.25 -19.06
CA ASP A 37 0.88 -7.21 -20.10
C ASP A 37 -0.28 -6.19 -20.22
N GLN A 38 -1.44 -6.54 -19.69
CA GLN A 38 -2.61 -5.68 -19.58
C GLN A 38 -3.03 -5.66 -18.11
N ASP A 39 -2.99 -4.49 -17.49
CA ASP A 39 -3.39 -4.26 -16.10
C ASP A 39 -4.67 -5.04 -15.74
N LEU A 40 -4.65 -5.74 -14.60
CA LEU A 40 -5.82 -6.42 -14.04
C LEU A 40 -6.39 -5.57 -12.90
N PRO A 41 -7.56 -4.95 -13.06
CA PRO A 41 -8.18 -4.19 -11.99
C PRO A 41 -8.46 -5.09 -10.80
N SER A 42 -8.02 -4.66 -9.61
CA SER A 42 -8.13 -5.49 -8.41
C SER A 42 -8.48 -4.70 -7.17
N LEU A 43 -9.23 -5.36 -6.29
CA LEU A 43 -9.49 -4.90 -4.95
C LEU A 43 -8.39 -5.43 -4.03
N ALA A 44 -7.77 -4.52 -3.29
CA ALA A 44 -6.68 -4.83 -2.40
C ALA A 44 -7.02 -4.50 -0.94
N VAL A 45 -6.57 -5.39 -0.07
CA VAL A 45 -6.60 -5.23 1.38
C VAL A 45 -5.15 -5.17 1.86
N ARG A 46 -4.84 -4.21 2.73
CA ARG A 46 -3.53 -4.08 3.38
C ARG A 46 -3.70 -4.10 4.89
N TYR A 47 -2.90 -4.92 5.56
CA TYR A 47 -2.88 -4.99 7.02
C TYR A 47 -1.45 -4.83 7.52
N TYR A 48 -1.25 -3.91 8.46
CA TYR A 48 0.05 -3.66 9.08
C TYR A 48 0.00 -4.13 10.54
N PRO A 49 0.45 -5.35 10.86
CA PRO A 49 0.42 -5.88 12.24
C PRO A 49 1.34 -5.11 13.20
N ASN A 50 2.32 -4.38 12.68
CA ASN A 50 3.23 -3.54 13.43
C ASN A 50 3.64 -2.31 12.59
N GLY A 51 4.49 -1.46 13.14
CA GLY A 51 4.93 -0.25 12.45
C GLY A 51 5.92 -0.48 11.29
N ASP A 52 6.49 -1.67 11.12
CA ASP A 52 7.59 -1.94 10.19
C ASP A 52 7.18 -2.78 8.98
N TYR A 53 6.19 -3.65 9.16
CA TYR A 53 5.79 -4.63 8.17
C TYR A 53 4.30 -4.55 7.86
N GLY A 54 3.98 -4.83 6.60
CA GLY A 54 2.62 -4.95 6.10
C GLY A 54 2.44 -6.24 5.32
N LEU A 55 1.20 -6.70 5.28
CA LEU A 55 0.72 -7.76 4.41
C LEU A 55 -0.33 -7.16 3.49
N MET A 56 -0.31 -7.54 2.22
CA MET A 56 -1.32 -7.15 1.25
C MET A 56 -1.86 -8.38 0.57
N ALA A 57 -3.17 -8.41 0.37
CA ALA A 57 -3.82 -9.35 -0.52
C ALA A 57 -4.59 -8.57 -1.59
N ALA A 58 -4.59 -9.05 -2.82
CA ALA A 58 -5.36 -8.45 -3.91
C ALA A 58 -6.10 -9.52 -4.70
N LEU A 59 -7.32 -9.19 -5.09
CA LEU A 59 -8.21 -10.02 -5.90
C LEU A 59 -8.59 -9.22 -7.14
N GLY A 60 -8.12 -9.69 -8.30
CA GLY A 60 -8.34 -9.10 -9.60
C GLY A 60 -9.33 -9.92 -10.40
N VAL A 61 -10.32 -9.26 -10.97
CA VAL A 61 -11.34 -9.87 -11.81
C VAL A 61 -11.63 -8.94 -12.97
N ASP A 62 -11.51 -9.47 -14.17
CA ASP A 62 -11.98 -8.82 -15.39
C ASP A 62 -12.70 -9.85 -16.25
N THR A 63 -13.95 -9.57 -16.59
CA THR A 63 -14.81 -10.51 -17.30
C THR A 63 -15.19 -9.92 -18.64
N GLU A 64 -14.54 -10.43 -19.68
CA GLU A 64 -14.80 -10.09 -21.08
C GLU A 64 -15.20 -11.34 -21.87
N GLU A 65 -15.98 -11.16 -22.94
CA GLU A 65 -16.39 -12.27 -23.81
C GLU A 65 -15.17 -12.84 -24.56
N ASN A 66 -14.84 -14.12 -24.32
CA ASN A 66 -13.65 -14.81 -24.82
C ASN A 66 -12.28 -14.25 -24.35
N ASN A 67 -12.25 -13.39 -23.32
CA ASN A 67 -11.03 -12.81 -22.75
C ASN A 67 -11.17 -12.56 -21.24
N SER A 68 -11.53 -13.59 -20.47
CA SER A 68 -11.69 -13.47 -19.01
C SER A 68 -10.33 -13.55 -18.29
N ARG A 69 -10.15 -12.75 -17.24
CA ARG A 69 -8.90 -12.66 -16.48
C ARG A 69 -9.18 -12.66 -14.99
N PHE A 70 -8.48 -13.52 -14.28
CA PHE A 70 -8.60 -13.68 -12.84
C PHE A 70 -7.22 -13.73 -12.19
N GLY A 71 -7.09 -13.10 -11.03
CA GLY A 71 -5.82 -13.05 -10.32
C GLY A 71 -5.99 -12.94 -8.81
N VAL A 72 -5.15 -13.66 -8.08
CA VAL A 72 -5.01 -13.51 -6.64
C VAL A 72 -3.55 -13.26 -6.32
N GLN A 73 -3.26 -12.24 -5.51
CA GLN A 73 -1.89 -11.88 -5.17
C GLN A 73 -1.75 -11.65 -3.68
N MET A 74 -0.59 -12.01 -3.14
CA MET A 74 -0.17 -11.69 -1.78
C MET A 74 1.17 -10.98 -1.82
N LYS A 75 1.34 -9.96 -0.97
CA LYS A 75 2.59 -9.20 -0.85
C LYS A 75 2.98 -9.00 0.60
N ILE A 76 4.28 -8.96 0.82
CA ILE A 76 4.89 -8.55 2.08
C ILE A 76 5.55 -7.20 1.84
N LEU A 77 5.26 -6.26 2.74
CA LEU A 77 5.74 -4.88 2.69
C LEU A 77 6.65 -4.63 3.89
N LYS A 78 7.72 -3.89 3.66
CA LYS A 78 8.62 -3.35 4.69
C LYS A 78 8.69 -1.84 4.52
N LEU A 79 8.35 -1.10 5.58
CA LEU A 79 8.52 0.34 5.62
C LEU A 79 10.00 0.67 5.77
N ILE A 80 10.52 1.53 4.91
CA ILE A 80 11.91 1.99 4.90
C ILE A 80 12.02 3.34 5.61
N PHE A 81 11.16 4.29 5.22
CA PHE A 81 11.10 5.61 5.82
C PHE A 81 9.69 5.88 6.28
N LYS A 82 9.55 6.32 7.52
CA LYS A 82 8.27 6.62 8.15
C LYS A 82 8.24 8.09 8.50
N GLU A 83 7.30 8.80 7.90
CA GLU A 83 6.98 10.19 8.23
C GLU A 83 5.51 10.28 8.62
N ASP A 84 5.12 11.36 9.31
CA ASP A 84 3.76 11.52 9.84
C ASP A 84 2.68 11.45 8.75
N ASN A 85 3.00 11.89 7.52
CA ASN A 85 2.07 11.96 6.39
C ASN A 85 2.51 11.15 5.16
N LEU A 86 3.69 10.51 5.20
CA LEU A 86 4.26 9.79 4.06
C LEU A 86 5.12 8.61 4.52
N ASN A 87 4.82 7.42 4.04
CA ASN A 87 5.63 6.23 4.27
C ASN A 87 6.21 5.73 2.95
N PHE A 88 7.51 5.48 2.93
CA PHE A 88 8.14 4.74 1.85
C PHE A 88 8.24 3.27 2.23
N TYR A 89 7.93 2.38 1.30
CA TYR A 89 7.97 0.95 1.51
C TYR A 89 8.56 0.23 0.32
N THR A 90 9.14 -0.93 0.61
CA THR A 90 9.53 -1.91 -0.40
C THR A 90 8.88 -3.25 -0.08
N GLY A 91 8.82 -4.14 -1.05
CA GLY A 91 8.33 -5.46 -0.79
C GLY A 91 8.53 -6.40 -1.95
N ALA A 92 8.08 -7.62 -1.72
CA ALA A 92 7.95 -8.65 -2.73
C ALA A 92 6.57 -9.29 -2.63
N GLY A 93 6.08 -9.77 -3.76
CA GLY A 93 4.79 -10.40 -3.87
C GLY A 93 4.83 -11.61 -4.78
N ALA A 94 3.87 -12.49 -4.56
CA ALA A 94 3.59 -13.62 -5.42
C ALA A 94 2.09 -13.68 -5.70
N GLY A 95 1.72 -14.14 -6.88
CA GLY A 95 0.32 -14.28 -7.26
C GLY A 95 0.09 -15.47 -8.17
N LEU A 96 -1.17 -15.84 -8.30
CA LEU A 96 -1.67 -16.76 -9.31
C LEU A 96 -2.52 -15.98 -10.28
N LEU A 97 -2.39 -16.33 -11.55
CA LEU A 97 -3.04 -15.69 -12.67
C LEU A 97 -3.75 -16.77 -13.50
N SER A 98 -4.95 -16.48 -13.97
CA SER A 98 -5.67 -17.27 -14.95
C SER A 98 -6.17 -16.33 -16.03
N ARG A 99 -5.92 -16.68 -17.28
CA ARG A 99 -6.39 -15.95 -18.45
C ARG A 99 -7.05 -16.92 -19.41
N GLU A 100 -8.26 -16.59 -19.80
CA GLU A 100 -8.94 -17.22 -20.90
C GLU A 100 -8.69 -16.41 -22.18
N GLU A 101 -8.28 -17.06 -23.26
CA GLU A 101 -8.14 -16.46 -24.58
C GLU A 101 -8.68 -17.45 -25.61
N ASN A 102 -9.73 -17.08 -26.35
CA ASN A 102 -10.34 -17.91 -27.40
C ASN A 102 -10.79 -19.32 -26.94
N ASN A 103 -11.38 -19.45 -25.74
CA ASN A 103 -11.76 -20.71 -25.07
C ASN A 103 -10.59 -21.60 -24.61
N GLU A 104 -9.35 -21.12 -24.69
CA GLU A 104 -8.21 -21.76 -24.04
C GLU A 104 -7.93 -21.04 -22.72
N ASN A 105 -7.78 -21.81 -21.64
CA ASN A 105 -7.45 -21.27 -20.31
C ASN A 105 -5.97 -21.52 -20.04
N ASP A 106 -5.22 -20.45 -19.84
CA ASP A 106 -3.83 -20.46 -19.40
C ASP A 106 -3.74 -19.98 -17.95
N SER A 107 -2.87 -20.62 -17.17
CA SER A 107 -2.67 -20.30 -15.76
C SER A 107 -1.18 -20.18 -15.46
N GLY A 108 -0.83 -19.17 -14.68
CA GLY A 108 0.55 -18.83 -14.39
C GLY A 108 0.75 -18.37 -12.95
N PHE A 109 2.03 -18.20 -12.60
CA PHE A 109 2.43 -17.56 -11.35
C PHE A 109 3.06 -16.20 -11.66
N ASP A 110 2.83 -15.25 -10.78
CA ASP A 110 3.43 -13.92 -10.79
C ASP A 110 4.39 -13.80 -9.62
N LEU A 111 5.59 -13.27 -9.87
CA LEU A 111 6.56 -12.92 -8.85
C LEU A 111 7.03 -11.50 -9.09
N SER A 112 6.83 -10.63 -8.12
CA SER A 112 7.12 -9.20 -8.26
C SER A 112 7.91 -8.66 -7.08
N GLY A 113 8.85 -7.76 -7.36
CA GLY A 113 9.48 -6.87 -6.39
C GLY A 113 8.97 -5.44 -6.62
N PHE A 114 8.77 -4.67 -5.56
CA PHE A 114 8.25 -3.31 -5.67
C PHE A 114 8.84 -2.36 -4.64
N VAL A 115 8.78 -1.08 -4.98
CA VAL A 115 9.03 0.06 -4.10
C VAL A 115 7.88 1.03 -4.32
N GLY A 116 7.39 1.62 -3.25
CA GLY A 116 6.27 2.54 -3.31
C GLY A 116 6.28 3.55 -2.17
N ALA A 117 5.36 4.49 -2.27
CA ALA A 117 5.08 5.47 -1.23
C ALA A 117 3.59 5.44 -0.88
N GLU A 118 3.27 5.69 0.39
CA GLU A 118 1.91 5.74 0.94
C GLU A 118 1.73 7.11 1.59
N PHE A 119 0.83 7.91 1.04
CA PHE A 119 0.48 9.24 1.57
C PHE A 119 -0.73 9.12 2.48
N PHE A 120 -0.69 9.78 3.63
CA PHE A 120 -1.85 9.95 4.50
C PHE A 120 -2.39 11.36 4.29
N LEU A 121 -3.69 11.46 4.02
CA LEU A 121 -4.40 12.72 3.93
C LEU A 121 -5.10 12.97 5.27
N PRO A 122 -4.49 13.72 6.21
CA PRO A 122 -5.16 14.04 7.47
C PRO A 122 -6.35 14.98 7.20
N GLY A 123 -7.53 14.63 7.72
CA GLY A 123 -8.72 15.50 7.71
C GLY A 123 -9.75 15.24 6.61
N LEU A 124 -9.70 14.07 5.95
CA LEU A 124 -10.83 13.51 5.18
C LEU A 124 -11.74 12.67 6.06
#